data_AF-A0A1Q9VXY0-F1
#
_entry.id   AF-A0A1Q9VXY0-F1
#
_cell.length_a   1.000
_cell.length_b   1.000
_cell.length_c   1.000
_cell.angle_alpha   90.00
_cell.angle_beta   90.00
_cell.angle_gamma   90.00
#
_symmetry.space_group_name_H-M   'P 1'
#
loop_
_entity.id
_entity.type
_entity.pdbx_description
1 polymer ?
#
loop_
_entity_poly.entity_id
_entity_poly.type
_entity_poly.pdbx_seq_one_letter_code
_entity_poly.pdbx_strand_id
1 'polypeptide(L)'
;MTTMKELLKQRNDKARRVVLQSAVLKELKARHDEDRAELQADMERGEKITAAGETVSLGTVSFSDPKPKARVTDRAALLGYVAAESPGRVGLRITDMARALAVLEADYPDLVAPALSSQDEAQYLRAAEKGEEVPGVEVSTGSPVMSVRPSAAGKDAAAELVAGNRALTAQVELEAGDE
;
A
#
# COMPACT_ATOMS: atom_id res chain seq x y z
N MET A 1 34.11 -29.38 13.49
CA MET A 1 33.78 -28.10 14.14
C MET A 1 33.91 -27.00 13.09
N THR A 2 32.82 -26.42 12.62
CA THR A 2 32.87 -25.30 11.66
C THR A 2 33.46 -24.09 12.36
N THR A 3 34.51 -23.50 11.79
CA THR A 3 35.20 -22.37 12.42
C THR A 3 34.34 -21.10 12.34
N MET A 4 34.48 -20.18 13.30
CA MET A 4 33.77 -18.89 13.29
C MET A 4 33.95 -18.13 11.95
N LYS A 5 35.13 -18.28 11.32
CA LYS A 5 35.46 -17.70 10.01
C LYS A 5 34.59 -18.27 8.88
N GLU A 6 34.33 -19.58 8.90
CA GLU A 6 33.44 -20.23 7.91
C GLU A 6 31.98 -19.81 8.09
N LEU A 7 31.51 -19.69 9.33
CA LEU A 7 30.15 -19.21 9.64
C LEU A 7 29.94 -17.76 9.16
N LEU A 8 30.92 -16.88 9.38
CA LEU A 8 30.86 -15.49 8.92
C LEU A 8 30.86 -15.41 7.38
N LYS A 9 31.67 -16.23 6.71
CA LYS A 9 31.67 -16.31 5.24
C LYS A 9 30.31 -16.76 4.71
N GLN A 10 29.75 -17.85 5.25
CA GLN A 10 28.43 -18.34 4.84
C GLN A 10 27.32 -17.31 5.06
N ARG A 11 27.35 -16.56 6.17
CA ARG A 11 26.40 -15.48 6.44
C ARG A 11 26.55 -14.33 5.44
N ASN A 12 27.77 -13.95 5.10
CA ASN A 12 28.05 -12.91 4.11
C ASN A 12 27.54 -13.31 2.72
N ASP A 13 27.80 -14.55 2.30
CA ASP A 13 27.33 -15.07 1.01
C ASP A 13 25.80 -15.08 0.91
N LYS A 14 25.11 -15.48 2.00
CA LYS A 14 23.64 -15.39 2.09
C LYS A 14 23.16 -13.94 2.01
N ALA A 15 23.78 -13.01 2.75
CA ALA A 15 23.43 -11.60 2.73
C ALA A 15 23.61 -10.98 1.34
N ARG A 16 24.74 -11.26 0.68
CA ARG A 16 25.02 -10.83 -0.71
C ARG A 16 23.93 -11.28 -1.66
N ARG A 17 23.56 -12.57 -1.61
CA ARG A 17 22.51 -13.12 -2.48
C ARG A 17 21.17 -12.41 -2.26
N VAL A 18 20.74 -12.23 -1.02
CA VAL A 18 19.46 -11.58 -0.69
C VAL A 18 19.46 -10.11 -1.12
N VAL A 19 20.57 -9.39 -0.94
CA VAL A 19 20.71 -8.00 -1.39
C VAL A 19 20.63 -7.89 -2.91
N LEU A 20 21.33 -8.76 -3.65
CA LEU A 20 21.30 -8.78 -5.11
C LEU A 20 19.90 -9.13 -5.63
N GLN A 21 19.24 -10.14 -5.06
CA GLN A 21 17.85 -10.48 -5.41
C GLN A 21 16.89 -9.32 -5.18
N SER A 22 17.02 -8.59 -4.05
CA SER A 22 16.22 -7.41 -3.79
C SER A 22 16.48 -6.28 -4.79
N ALA A 23 17.72 -6.11 -5.24
CA ALA A 23 18.07 -5.13 -6.25
C ALA A 23 17.47 -5.49 -7.61
N VAL A 24 17.57 -6.76 -8.04
CA VAL A 24 16.97 -7.28 -9.28
C VAL A 24 15.45 -7.10 -9.28
N LEU A 25 14.77 -7.41 -8.17
CA LEU A 25 13.32 -7.20 -8.07
C LEU A 25 12.91 -5.73 -8.21
N LYS A 26 13.71 -4.80 -7.65
CA LYS A 26 13.44 -3.36 -7.78
C LYS A 26 13.63 -2.87 -9.20
N GLU A 27 14.69 -3.32 -9.87
CA GLU A 27 14.97 -2.99 -11.27
C GLU A 27 13.89 -3.55 -12.20
N LEU A 28 13.55 -4.84 -12.04
CA LEU A 28 12.45 -5.46 -12.79
C LEU A 28 11.13 -4.73 -12.57
N LYS A 29 10.85 -4.32 -11.34
CA LYS A 29 9.66 -3.53 -11.04
C LYS A 29 9.69 -2.17 -11.76
N ALA A 30 10.82 -1.46 -11.74
CA ALA A 30 10.94 -0.17 -12.42
C ALA A 30 10.66 -0.32 -13.92
N ARG A 31 11.28 -1.30 -14.58
CA ARG A 31 11.05 -1.58 -16.01
C ARG A 31 9.61 -2.03 -16.30
N HIS A 32 9.05 -2.92 -15.49
CA HIS A 32 7.64 -3.30 -15.63
C HIS A 32 6.72 -2.07 -15.51
N ASP A 33 7.02 -1.14 -14.60
CA ASP A 33 6.23 0.08 -14.43
C ASP A 33 6.42 1.03 -15.65
N GLU A 34 7.59 1.06 -16.29
CA GLU A 34 7.86 1.75 -17.56
C GLU A 34 7.08 1.11 -18.73
N ASP A 35 7.25 -0.19 -18.98
CA ASP A 35 6.55 -0.93 -20.04
C ASP A 35 5.02 -0.83 -19.88
N ARG A 36 4.53 -0.87 -18.64
CA ARG A 36 3.11 -0.66 -18.34
C ARG A 36 2.65 0.75 -18.71
N ALA A 37 3.48 1.77 -18.48
CA ALA A 37 3.14 3.15 -18.82
C ALA A 37 3.13 3.35 -20.35
N GLU A 38 4.06 2.74 -21.07
CA GLU A 38 4.07 2.71 -22.55
C GLU A 38 2.80 2.03 -23.07
N LEU A 39 2.51 0.79 -22.64
CA LEU A 39 1.31 0.09 -23.05
C LEU A 39 0.02 0.85 -22.69
N GLN A 40 -0.04 1.48 -21.52
CA GLN A 40 -1.20 2.29 -21.13
C GLN A 40 -1.39 3.51 -22.03
N ALA A 41 -0.32 4.09 -22.60
CA ALA A 41 -0.43 5.21 -23.53
C ALA A 41 -1.10 4.82 -24.86
N ASP A 42 -0.96 3.55 -25.25
CA ASP A 42 -1.53 2.99 -26.48
C ASP A 42 -2.93 2.36 -26.28
N MET A 43 -3.41 2.27 -25.04
CA MET A 43 -4.72 1.67 -24.71
C MET A 43 -5.84 2.72 -24.56
N GLU A 44 -7.03 2.37 -25.05
CA GLU A 44 -8.25 3.10 -24.77
C GLU A 44 -8.85 2.74 -23.40
N ARG A 45 -9.61 3.66 -22.81
CA ARG A 45 -10.33 3.38 -21.55
C ARG A 45 -11.42 2.33 -21.79
N GLY A 46 -11.45 1.33 -20.93
CA GLY A 46 -12.31 0.15 -21.05
C GLY A 46 -11.69 -0.99 -21.85
N GLU A 47 -10.53 -0.78 -22.47
CA GLU A 47 -9.88 -1.77 -23.32
C GLU A 47 -9.23 -2.90 -22.51
N LYS A 48 -9.17 -4.09 -23.13
CA LYS A 48 -8.59 -5.30 -22.57
C LYS A 48 -7.75 -6.01 -23.64
N ILE A 49 -6.47 -6.21 -23.36
CA ILE A 49 -5.51 -6.91 -24.24
C ILE A 49 -5.08 -8.21 -23.57
N THR A 50 -5.31 -9.35 -24.24
CA THR A 50 -4.82 -10.66 -23.78
C THR A 50 -3.42 -10.87 -24.33
N ALA A 51 -2.43 -11.01 -23.44
CA ALA A 51 -1.08 -11.41 -23.82
C ALA A 51 -1.03 -12.92 -23.99
N ALA A 52 -0.73 -13.38 -25.20
CA ALA A 52 -0.52 -14.80 -25.51
C ALA A 52 0.96 -15.05 -25.78
N GLY A 53 1.49 -16.13 -25.21
CA GLY A 53 2.71 -16.77 -25.69
C GLY A 53 2.36 -17.78 -26.77
N GLU A 54 3.38 -18.36 -27.41
CA GLU A 54 3.21 -19.27 -28.55
C GLU A 54 2.28 -20.46 -28.26
N THR A 55 2.29 -20.97 -27.04
CA THR A 55 1.55 -22.18 -26.64
C THR A 55 0.56 -21.96 -25.51
N VAL A 56 0.58 -20.80 -24.84
CA VAL A 56 -0.25 -20.55 -23.65
C VAL A 56 -0.55 -19.06 -23.47
N SER A 57 -1.76 -18.74 -23.01
CA SER A 57 -2.10 -17.39 -22.56
C SER A 57 -1.26 -17.00 -21.35
N LEU A 58 -0.58 -15.87 -21.43
CA LEU A 58 0.28 -15.35 -20.35
C LEU A 58 -0.52 -14.49 -19.36
N GLY A 59 -1.65 -13.92 -19.81
CA GLY A 59 -2.54 -13.14 -18.96
C GLY A 59 -3.28 -12.06 -19.72
N THR A 60 -3.83 -11.10 -18.98
CA THR A 60 -4.55 -9.98 -19.56
C THR A 60 -4.21 -8.67 -18.88
N VAL A 61 -3.95 -7.65 -19.68
CA VAL A 61 -3.88 -6.24 -19.26
C VAL A 61 -5.22 -5.57 -19.58
N SER A 62 -5.78 -4.83 -18.63
CA SER A 62 -7.02 -4.08 -18.83
C SER A 62 -6.87 -2.66 -18.34
N PHE A 63 -7.31 -1.68 -19.14
CA PHE A 63 -7.35 -0.29 -18.73
C PHE A 63 -8.78 0.07 -18.33
N SER A 64 -9.07 0.02 -17.02
CA SER A 64 -10.42 0.25 -16.52
C SER A 64 -10.92 1.67 -16.78
N ASP A 65 -12.20 1.80 -17.15
CA ASP A 65 -12.92 3.08 -17.11
C ASP A 65 -13.74 3.19 -15.81
N PRO A 66 -13.22 3.83 -14.75
CA PRO A 66 -13.89 3.88 -13.47
C PRO A 66 -15.16 4.74 -13.57
N LYS A 67 -16.23 4.28 -12.94
CA LYS A 67 -17.48 5.04 -12.85
C LYS A 67 -17.23 6.44 -12.25
N PRO A 68 -17.95 7.48 -12.72
CA PRO A 68 -17.81 8.83 -12.18
C PRO A 68 -18.04 8.87 -10.67
N LYS A 69 -17.18 9.60 -9.95
CA LYS A 69 -17.36 9.88 -8.52
C LYS A 69 -17.81 11.33 -8.36
N ALA A 70 -18.98 11.55 -7.77
CA ALA A 70 -19.44 12.88 -7.41
C ALA A 70 -18.75 13.37 -6.14
N ARG A 71 -18.41 14.66 -6.10
CA ARG A 71 -17.93 15.38 -4.91
C ARG A 71 -18.83 16.58 -4.67
N VAL A 72 -19.12 16.86 -3.41
CA VAL A 72 -19.83 18.08 -3.02
C VAL A 72 -18.88 19.27 -3.17
N THR A 73 -19.24 20.22 -4.04
CA THR A 73 -18.50 21.48 -4.27
C THR A 73 -19.05 22.61 -3.41
N ASP A 74 -20.36 22.68 -3.26
CA ASP A 74 -21.06 23.62 -2.39
C ASP A 74 -22.02 22.84 -1.48
N ARG A 75 -21.72 22.87 -0.17
CA ARG A 75 -22.51 22.15 0.82
C ARG A 75 -23.81 22.87 1.17
N ALA A 76 -23.83 24.20 1.14
CA ALA A 76 -25.02 24.98 1.46
C ALA A 76 -26.07 24.83 0.35
N ALA A 77 -25.64 24.91 -0.92
CA ALA A 77 -26.52 24.67 -2.07
C ALA A 77 -27.12 23.25 -2.05
N LEU A 78 -26.29 22.23 -1.77
CA LEU A 78 -26.77 20.86 -1.65
C LEU A 78 -27.76 20.69 -0.48
N LEU A 79 -27.50 21.32 0.67
CA LEU A 79 -28.40 21.26 1.81
C LEU A 79 -29.73 21.94 1.50
N GLY A 80 -29.72 23.09 0.82
CA GLY A 80 -30.93 23.77 0.35
C GLY A 80 -31.74 22.91 -0.62
N TYR A 81 -31.09 22.26 -1.58
CA TYR A 81 -31.72 21.32 -2.49
C TYR A 81 -32.37 20.13 -1.75
N VAL A 82 -31.63 19.48 -0.84
CA VAL A 82 -32.15 18.33 -0.08
C VAL A 82 -33.27 18.74 0.86
N ALA A 83 -33.19 19.92 1.48
CA ALA A 83 -34.25 20.45 2.32
C ALA A 83 -35.54 20.68 1.53
N ALA A 84 -35.45 21.10 0.26
CA ALA A 84 -36.61 21.29 -0.61
C ALA A 84 -37.18 19.95 -1.15
N GLU A 85 -36.32 19.04 -1.58
CA GLU A 85 -36.71 17.77 -2.22
C GLU A 85 -37.13 16.69 -1.21
N SER A 86 -36.50 16.66 -0.04
CA SER A 86 -36.70 15.62 0.97
C SER A 86 -36.41 16.15 2.38
N PRO A 87 -37.31 16.96 2.96
CA PRO A 87 -37.10 17.66 4.23
C PRO A 87 -36.70 16.73 5.38
N GLY A 88 -37.28 15.53 5.46
CA GLY A 88 -36.99 14.53 6.50
C GLY A 88 -35.59 13.91 6.44
N ARG A 89 -34.78 14.23 5.42
CA ARG A 89 -33.39 13.77 5.29
C ARG A 89 -32.36 14.76 5.85
N VAL A 90 -32.80 15.95 6.28
CA VAL A 90 -31.91 16.94 6.89
C VAL A 90 -31.84 16.69 8.40
N GLY A 91 -30.72 16.14 8.86
CA GLY A 91 -30.44 15.96 10.29
C GLY A 91 -29.87 17.22 10.94
N LEU A 92 -29.86 17.25 12.27
CA LEU A 92 -29.23 18.31 13.05
C LEU A 92 -27.74 18.02 13.26
N ARG A 93 -26.95 19.10 13.29
CA ARG A 93 -25.55 19.05 13.69
C ARG A 93 -25.38 19.84 14.97
N ILE A 94 -24.72 19.24 15.95
CA ILE A 94 -24.31 19.94 17.17
C ILE A 94 -23.23 20.97 16.81
N THR A 95 -23.53 22.25 17.02
CA THR A 95 -22.60 23.36 16.75
C THR A 95 -21.66 23.64 17.91
N ASP A 96 -22.12 23.36 19.13
CA ASP A 96 -21.36 23.49 20.37
C ASP A 96 -21.49 22.19 21.17
N MET A 97 -20.45 21.36 21.05
CA MET A 97 -20.45 20.04 21.66
C MET A 97 -20.39 20.12 23.18
N ALA A 98 -19.63 21.07 23.73
CA ALA A 98 -19.48 21.19 25.18
C ALA A 98 -20.81 21.55 25.85
N ARG A 99 -21.53 22.51 25.26
CA ARG A 99 -22.86 22.88 25.77
C ARG A 99 -23.89 21.77 25.60
N ALA A 100 -23.86 21.06 24.48
CA ALA A 100 -24.74 19.92 24.26
C ALA A 100 -24.49 18.79 25.25
N LEU A 101 -23.22 18.45 25.51
CA LEU A 101 -22.84 17.46 26.52
C LEU A 101 -23.25 17.87 27.93
N ALA A 102 -23.09 19.14 28.31
CA ALA A 102 -23.52 19.61 29.63
C ALA A 102 -25.04 19.46 29.86
N VAL A 103 -25.86 19.68 28.81
CA VAL A 103 -27.31 19.44 28.87
C VAL A 103 -27.61 17.95 28.95
N LEU A 104 -26.94 17.14 28.13
CA LEU A 104 -27.13 15.69 28.14
C LEU A 104 -26.73 15.07 29.49
N GLU A 105 -25.60 15.46 30.09
CA GLU A 105 -25.18 14.99 31.41
C GLU A 105 -26.16 15.38 32.53
N ALA A 106 -26.78 16.56 32.43
CA ALA A 106 -27.72 17.05 33.43
C ALA A 106 -29.11 16.41 33.32
N ASP A 107 -29.66 16.36 32.10
CA ASP A 107 -31.07 16.02 31.88
C ASP A 107 -31.27 14.56 31.41
N TYR A 108 -30.25 13.95 30.80
CA TYR A 108 -30.30 12.61 30.20
C TYR A 108 -29.00 11.82 30.43
N PRO A 109 -28.60 11.59 31.69
CA PRO A 109 -27.31 10.97 32.02
C PRO A 109 -27.15 9.55 31.47
N ASP A 110 -28.25 8.88 31.15
CA ASP A 110 -28.29 7.57 30.50
C ASP A 110 -27.90 7.60 29.01
N LEU A 111 -27.86 8.78 28.39
CA LEU A 111 -27.43 8.97 27.00
C LEU A 111 -25.93 9.23 26.85
N VAL A 112 -25.19 9.38 27.94
CA VAL A 112 -23.75 9.68 27.96
C VAL A 112 -22.99 8.68 28.80
N ALA A 113 -21.80 8.28 28.35
CA ALA A 113 -20.93 7.39 29.08
C ALA A 113 -19.51 7.94 29.08
N PRO A 114 -18.73 7.74 30.16
CA PRO A 114 -17.32 8.08 30.18
C PRO A 114 -16.58 7.37 29.04
N ALA A 115 -15.83 8.14 28.25
CA ALA A 115 -15.03 7.62 27.16
C ALA A 115 -13.71 8.38 27.10
N LEU A 116 -12.64 7.68 26.75
CA LEU A 116 -11.34 8.28 26.50
C LEU A 116 -11.31 8.81 25.06
N SER A 117 -10.72 9.99 24.85
CA SER A 117 -10.50 10.48 23.49
C SER A 117 -9.43 9.65 22.80
N SER A 118 -9.50 9.47 21.47
CA SER A 118 -8.47 8.73 20.73
C SER A 118 -7.08 9.37 20.86
N GLN A 119 -7.00 10.68 21.12
CA GLN A 119 -5.73 11.37 21.32
C GLN A 119 -5.13 11.05 22.69
N ASP A 120 -5.94 11.05 23.75
CA ASP A 120 -5.50 10.72 25.10
C ASP A 120 -5.14 9.23 25.20
N GLU A 121 -5.96 8.36 24.62
CA GLU A 121 -5.68 6.92 24.51
C GLU A 121 -4.33 6.68 23.83
N ALA A 122 -4.10 7.31 22.67
CA ALA A 122 -2.82 7.19 21.96
C ALA A 122 -1.63 7.70 22.79
N GLN A 123 -1.82 8.70 23.65
CA GLN A 123 -0.77 9.17 24.55
C GLN A 123 -0.41 8.11 25.59
N TYR A 124 -1.41 7.48 26.21
CA TYR A 124 -1.19 6.40 27.18
C TYR A 124 -0.59 5.15 26.52
N LEU A 125 -1.03 4.77 25.32
CA LEU A 125 -0.43 3.66 24.58
C LEU A 125 1.05 3.93 24.26
N ARG A 126 1.42 5.15 23.86
CA ARG A 126 2.83 5.52 23.63
C ARG A 126 3.67 5.54 24.91
N ALA A 127 3.07 5.83 26.05
CA ALA A 127 3.73 5.72 27.33
C ALA A 127 4.02 4.26 27.66
N ALA A 128 3.05 3.38 27.45
CA ALA A 128 3.21 1.94 27.60
C ALA A 128 4.31 1.37 26.68
N GLU A 129 4.35 1.79 25.41
CA GLU A 129 5.41 1.40 24.46
C GLU A 129 6.83 1.78 24.94
N LYS A 130 6.97 2.81 25.77
CA LYS A 130 8.24 3.26 26.36
C LYS A 130 8.58 2.55 27.68
N GLY A 131 7.71 1.67 28.16
CA GLY A 131 7.88 0.89 29.38
C GLY A 131 7.19 1.45 30.62
N GLU A 132 6.29 2.43 30.48
CA GLU A 132 5.43 2.85 31.60
C GLU A 132 4.32 1.83 31.85
N GLU A 133 4.05 1.50 33.11
CA GLU A 133 2.93 0.61 33.45
C GLU A 133 1.61 1.36 33.34
N VAL A 134 0.88 1.12 32.24
CA VAL A 134 -0.45 1.67 32.02
C VAL A 134 -1.49 0.58 32.28
N PRO A 135 -2.38 0.73 33.29
CA PRO A 135 -3.42 -0.24 33.57
C PRO A 135 -4.30 -0.53 32.34
N GLY A 136 -4.54 -1.81 32.05
CA GLY A 136 -5.36 -2.24 30.92
C GLY A 136 -4.64 -2.26 29.57
N VAL A 137 -3.34 -1.95 29.51
CA VAL A 137 -2.54 -1.99 28.28
C VAL A 137 -1.51 -3.13 28.35
N GLU A 138 -1.57 -4.03 27.37
CA GLU A 138 -0.57 -5.09 27.19
C GLU A 138 0.37 -4.72 26.05
N VAL A 139 1.67 -4.66 26.32
CA VAL A 139 2.70 -4.38 25.31
C VAL A 139 3.28 -5.69 24.84
N SER A 140 3.06 -6.02 23.56
CA SER A 140 3.69 -7.16 22.90
C SER A 140 4.85 -6.71 22.01
N THR A 141 5.95 -7.45 22.02
CA THR A 141 7.04 -7.24 21.07
C THR A 141 6.81 -8.13 19.85
N GLY A 142 6.67 -7.51 18.68
CA GLY A 142 6.51 -8.24 17.43
C GLY A 142 7.77 -9.04 17.06
N SER A 143 7.59 -10.05 16.22
CA SER A 143 8.71 -10.84 15.68
C SER A 143 9.70 -9.94 14.92
N PRO A 144 11.02 -10.18 15.03
CA PRO A 144 12.00 -9.40 14.31
C PRO A 144 11.81 -9.54 12.80
N VAL A 145 11.80 -8.39 12.10
CA VAL A 145 11.63 -8.34 10.63
C VAL A 145 12.98 -8.04 9.96
N MET A 146 13.30 -8.78 8.89
CA MET A 146 14.48 -8.54 8.07
C MET A 146 14.20 -7.45 7.02
N SER A 147 14.93 -6.34 7.08
CA SER A 147 14.91 -5.27 6.05
C SER A 147 16.14 -5.37 5.16
N VAL A 148 15.93 -5.41 3.83
CA VAL A 148 17.01 -5.48 2.82
C VAL A 148 17.06 -4.17 2.05
N ARG A 149 18.22 -3.52 2.03
CA ARG A 149 18.43 -2.23 1.35
C ARG A 149 19.64 -2.32 0.42
N PRO A 150 19.45 -2.53 -0.88
CA PRO A 150 20.56 -2.51 -1.84
C PRO A 150 21.24 -1.14 -1.92
N SER A 151 22.57 -1.15 -2.03
CA SER A 151 23.40 0.03 -2.32
C SER A 151 23.37 0.38 -3.82
N ALA A 152 23.97 1.50 -4.21
CA ALA A 152 24.11 1.89 -5.61
C ALA A 152 24.77 0.79 -6.46
N ALA A 153 25.96 0.31 -6.09
CA ALA A 153 26.64 -0.79 -6.80
C ALA A 153 25.80 -2.08 -6.89
N GLY A 154 24.97 -2.37 -5.88
CA GLY A 154 24.06 -3.51 -5.92
C GLY A 154 22.91 -3.34 -6.92
N LYS A 155 22.45 -2.10 -7.12
CA LYS A 155 21.49 -1.75 -8.17
C LYS A 155 22.14 -1.82 -9.55
N ASP A 156 23.36 -1.32 -9.71
CA ASP A 156 24.08 -1.35 -10.98
C ASP A 156 24.30 -2.79 -11.47
N ALA A 157 24.79 -3.67 -10.59
CA ALA A 157 24.94 -5.10 -10.89
C ALA A 157 23.60 -5.79 -11.21
N ALA A 158 22.52 -5.37 -10.57
CA ALA A 158 21.19 -5.88 -10.89
C ALA A 158 20.69 -5.39 -12.26
N ALA A 159 20.94 -4.13 -12.61
CA ALA A 159 20.60 -3.57 -13.92
C ALA A 159 21.31 -4.30 -15.06
N GLU A 160 22.58 -4.65 -14.88
CA GLU A 160 23.35 -5.48 -15.81
C GLU A 160 22.73 -6.87 -15.99
N LEU A 161 22.38 -7.55 -14.88
CA LEU A 161 21.75 -8.87 -14.92
C LEU A 161 20.39 -8.85 -15.63
N VAL A 162 19.56 -7.84 -15.35
CA VAL A 162 18.25 -7.70 -16.00
C VAL A 162 18.42 -7.35 -17.49
N ALA A 163 19.39 -6.51 -17.84
CA ALA A 163 19.71 -6.21 -19.24
C ALA A 163 20.22 -7.44 -20.01
N GLY A 164 21.09 -8.25 -19.40
CA GLY A 164 21.57 -9.50 -20.00
C GLY A 164 20.46 -10.53 -20.23
N ASN A 165 19.43 -10.55 -19.38
CA ASN A 165 18.30 -11.49 -19.53
C ASN A 165 17.32 -11.11 -20.65
N ARG A 166 17.32 -9.85 -21.11
CA ARG A 166 16.54 -9.38 -22.27
C ARG A 166 17.02 -10.03 -23.58
N ALA A 167 18.32 -10.33 -23.68
CA ALA A 167 18.88 -11.04 -24.83
C ALA A 167 18.34 -12.48 -24.95
N LEU A 168 18.02 -13.13 -23.83
CA LEU A 168 17.38 -14.44 -23.80
C LEU A 168 15.89 -14.38 -24.18
N THR A 169 15.19 -13.29 -23.85
CA THR A 169 13.77 -13.12 -24.23
C THR A 169 13.62 -12.86 -25.73
N ALA A 170 14.54 -12.12 -26.34
CA ALA A 170 14.60 -11.91 -27.78
C ALA A 170 15.02 -13.17 -28.57
N GLN A 171 15.73 -14.13 -27.95
CA GLN A 171 16.09 -15.40 -28.60
C GLN A 171 14.91 -16.36 -28.72
N VAL A 172 13.93 -16.32 -27.82
CA VAL A 172 12.69 -17.09 -27.97
C VAL A 172 11.93 -16.67 -29.23
N GLU A 173 12.04 -15.42 -29.67
CA GLU A 173 11.37 -14.92 -30.88
C GLU A 173 12.11 -15.25 -32.20
N LEU A 174 13.38 -15.68 -32.16
CA LEU A 174 14.20 -15.87 -33.37
C LEU A 174 14.47 -17.33 -33.75
N GLU A 175 14.25 -18.30 -32.86
CA GLU A 175 14.44 -19.73 -33.16
C GLU A 175 13.19 -20.44 -33.72
N ALA A 176 12.05 -19.75 -33.84
CA ALA A 176 10.81 -20.28 -34.43
C ALA A 176 10.65 -20.00 -35.94
N GLY A 177 11.74 -19.60 -36.62
CA GLY A 177 11.73 -19.08 -37.99
C GLY A 177 12.30 -20.00 -39.07
N ASP A 178 12.31 -21.32 -38.89
CA ASP A 178 12.62 -22.29 -39.96
C ASP A 178 11.93 -23.64 -39.67
N GLU A 179 10.70 -23.82 -40.17
CA GLU A 179 10.15 -25.12 -40.65
C GLU A 179 8.86 -24.93 -41.46
#